data_AF-A0A1M2ZB93-F1
#
_entry.id   AF-A0A1M2ZB93-F1
#
_cell.length_a   1.000
_cell.length_b   1.000
_cell.length_c   1.000
_cell.angle_alpha   90.00
_cell.angle_beta   90.00
_cell.angle_gamma   90.00
#
_symmetry.space_group_name_H-M   'P 1'
#
loop_
_entity.id
_entity.type
_entity.pdbx_description
1 polymer ?
#
loop_
_entity_poly.entity_id
_entity_poly.type
_entity_poly.pdbx_seq_one_letter_code
_entity_poly.pdbx_strand_id
1 'polypeptide(L)'
;MIEKIEDFICESTKLLAQKTDEYNKYAQVIQDSLEKAIKNLEFKNIIIQTRVKNEDSLREKIYRKNYFHKYEDDSNKLISELPDIIGARIVCLLNDDEKSVFESLKDFCEDEYCEDKLYHVLKDENYHLYFDFSNQPQKQKNGHDIFRIDCKLFVKDQNHFINVELQIKSMVNFFWGELDHMLFYKNYAYLLSSEFYNQIMSEINNGLTNINNQLSNLRSQIERTEKKEIIEIKQIASLILYNQYNNDISSQLKCTVDLREIFDLITDIFFKNTANKEKNYACLNKMISQNTQSLDISKIDIALNGRLNPNEFTEKENIIAKTIDEKIKENDIFWLVFFMIFSSHFSPDKNNYNLLVKDICYHFLIMIRGFEDDLERIEDDCEDVYDAFTNAIFVGIAEAFFEIRKLNFFNYSINLNKTNLISSNIIRTYQHKIKAQDKLIIIRNLTSLTAYTKCKIIISVQGEINKELVKNLVDQLMIENHFDIPLNSTHDIDFAKDKLSLYDYVNIFGEENINE
;
A
#
# COMPACT_ATOMS: atom_id res chain seq x y z
N MET A 1 -20.81 15.83 -54.45
CA MET A 1 -20.82 15.19 -53.13
C MET A 1 -19.46 14.56 -52.84
N ILE A 2 -18.96 13.67 -53.70
CA ILE A 2 -17.61 13.10 -53.57
C ILE A 2 -16.53 14.20 -53.56
N GLU A 3 -16.59 15.15 -54.49
CA GLU A 3 -15.65 16.29 -54.57
C GLU A 3 -15.60 17.13 -53.29
N LYS A 4 -16.76 17.45 -52.70
CA LYS A 4 -16.84 18.15 -51.40
C LYS A 4 -16.20 17.36 -50.25
N ILE A 5 -16.36 16.05 -50.24
CA ILE A 5 -15.75 15.18 -49.21
C ILE A 5 -14.23 15.15 -49.40
N GLU A 6 -13.75 15.09 -50.64
CA GLU A 6 -12.32 15.14 -50.94
C GLU A 6 -11.70 16.49 -50.55
N ASP A 7 -12.39 17.60 -50.80
CA ASP A 7 -11.98 18.94 -50.38
C ASP A 7 -11.89 19.05 -48.86
N PHE A 8 -12.92 18.60 -48.13
CA PHE A 8 -12.95 18.55 -46.67
C PHE A 8 -11.79 17.72 -46.09
N ILE A 9 -11.53 16.56 -46.69
CA ILE A 9 -10.41 15.70 -46.28
C ILE A 9 -9.08 16.42 -46.52
N CYS A 10 -8.89 17.04 -47.69
CA CYS A 10 -7.66 17.74 -48.05
C CYS A 10 -7.39 18.88 -47.06
N GLU A 11 -8.40 19.71 -46.79
CA GLU A 11 -8.31 20.80 -45.83
C GLU A 11 -8.01 20.28 -44.41
N SER A 12 -8.73 19.26 -43.94
CA SER A 12 -8.52 18.64 -42.63
C SER A 12 -7.10 18.08 -42.48
N THR A 13 -6.57 17.38 -43.49
CA THR A 13 -5.19 16.85 -43.47
C THR A 13 -4.15 17.96 -43.47
N LYS A 14 -4.41 19.07 -44.18
CA LYS A 14 -3.51 20.22 -44.21
C LYS A 14 -3.48 20.96 -42.87
N LEU A 15 -4.63 21.13 -42.22
CA LEU A 15 -4.73 21.71 -40.88
C LEU A 15 -4.00 20.84 -39.85
N LEU A 16 -4.16 19.51 -39.94
CA LEU A 16 -3.41 18.57 -39.10
C LEU A 16 -1.90 18.75 -39.31
N ALA A 17 -1.43 18.71 -40.56
CA ALA A 17 -0.02 18.84 -40.90
C ALA A 17 0.62 20.12 -40.35
N GLN A 18 -0.12 21.24 -40.37
CA GLN A 18 0.34 22.52 -39.83
C GLN A 18 0.51 22.50 -38.31
N LYS A 19 -0.28 21.68 -37.59
CA LYS A 19 -0.24 21.57 -36.12
C LYS A 19 0.57 20.37 -35.61
N THR A 20 1.01 19.46 -36.49
CA THR A 20 1.72 18.23 -36.10
C THR A 20 2.93 18.47 -35.21
N ASP A 21 3.77 19.47 -35.51
CA ASP A 21 4.95 19.79 -34.71
C ASP A 21 4.58 20.29 -33.30
N GLU A 22 3.48 21.02 -33.18
CA GLU A 22 2.94 21.48 -31.91
C GLU A 22 2.36 20.31 -31.11
N TYR A 23 1.56 19.45 -31.75
CA TYR A 23 1.03 18.24 -31.11
C TYR A 23 2.13 17.25 -30.68
N ASN A 24 3.23 17.16 -31.42
CA ASN A 24 4.37 16.33 -31.02
C ASN A 24 5.03 16.85 -29.73
N LYS A 25 5.11 18.18 -29.54
CA LYS A 25 5.60 18.76 -28.28
C LYS A 25 4.67 18.40 -27.13
N TYR A 26 3.36 18.53 -27.32
CA TYR A 26 2.39 18.15 -26.29
C TYR A 26 2.39 16.64 -26.00
N ALA A 27 2.60 15.81 -27.01
CA ALA A 27 2.75 14.36 -26.83
C ALA A 27 3.97 14.02 -25.96
N GLN A 28 5.09 14.76 -26.09
CA GLN A 28 6.24 14.61 -25.22
C GLN A 28 5.94 15.06 -23.79
N VAL A 29 5.28 16.20 -23.61
CA VAL A 29 4.85 16.68 -22.28
C VAL A 29 3.98 15.64 -21.58
N ILE A 30 2.98 15.09 -22.28
CA ILE A 30 2.09 14.04 -21.75
C ILE A 30 2.90 12.81 -21.34
N GLN A 31 3.86 12.39 -22.16
CA GLN A 31 4.74 11.27 -21.84
C GLN A 31 5.51 11.53 -20.55
N ASP A 32 6.16 12.69 -20.43
CA ASP A 32 6.98 13.06 -19.28
C ASP A 32 6.15 13.15 -17.99
N SER A 33 4.95 13.76 -18.06
CA SER A 33 4.02 13.85 -16.93
C SER A 33 3.56 12.46 -16.47
N LEU A 34 3.22 11.55 -17.40
CA LEU A 34 2.84 10.18 -17.08
C LEU A 34 4.02 9.37 -16.53
N GLU A 35 5.24 9.53 -17.08
CA GLU A 35 6.44 8.85 -16.57
C GLU A 35 6.76 9.30 -15.14
N LYS A 36 6.60 10.59 -14.83
CA LYS A 36 6.78 11.13 -13.47
C LYS A 36 5.74 10.56 -12.51
N ALA A 37 4.46 10.54 -12.91
CA ALA A 37 3.40 9.94 -12.10
C ALA A 37 3.70 8.46 -11.83
N ILE A 38 4.02 7.68 -12.86
CA ILE A 38 4.24 6.24 -12.74
C ILE A 38 5.52 5.87 -11.98
N LYS A 39 6.61 6.65 -12.09
CA LYS A 39 7.84 6.39 -11.29
C LYS A 39 7.61 6.48 -9.79
N ASN A 40 6.63 7.28 -9.36
CA ASN A 40 6.25 7.40 -7.95
C ASN A 40 5.34 6.24 -7.50
N LEU A 41 4.86 5.41 -8.44
CA LEU A 41 4.09 4.21 -8.17
C LEU A 41 5.04 2.99 -8.15
N GLU A 42 4.76 1.97 -7.33
CA GLU A 42 5.63 0.79 -7.15
C GLU A 42 5.78 -0.13 -8.38
N PHE A 43 5.33 0.29 -9.57
CA PHE A 43 5.38 -0.52 -10.77
C PHE A 43 6.77 -0.50 -11.42
N LYS A 44 7.40 -1.67 -11.45
CA LYS A 44 8.65 -1.88 -12.21
C LYS A 44 8.32 -2.27 -13.66
N ASN A 45 9.06 -1.72 -14.61
CA ASN A 45 9.04 -2.08 -16.04
C ASN A 45 7.78 -1.69 -16.82
N ILE A 46 7.24 -0.49 -16.58
CA ILE A 46 6.20 0.12 -17.44
C ILE A 46 6.85 0.86 -18.61
N ILE A 47 6.26 0.74 -19.80
CA ILE A 47 6.66 1.47 -21.01
C ILE A 47 5.54 2.44 -21.37
N ILE A 48 5.88 3.73 -21.53
CA ILE A 48 4.94 4.75 -21.99
C ILE A 48 5.27 5.11 -23.44
N GLN A 49 4.24 5.19 -24.28
CA GLN A 49 4.37 5.57 -25.68
C GLN A 49 3.31 6.60 -26.03
N THR A 50 3.69 7.68 -26.70
CA THR A 50 2.75 8.64 -27.28
C THR A 50 2.89 8.66 -28.79
N ARG A 51 1.79 8.99 -29.48
CA ARG A 51 1.76 9.17 -30.93
C ARG A 51 0.77 10.26 -31.32
N VAL A 52 1.13 11.07 -32.30
CA VAL A 52 0.21 12.00 -32.96
C VAL A 52 -0.44 11.29 -34.15
N LYS A 53 -1.73 11.57 -34.36
CA LYS A 53 -2.48 11.05 -35.51
C LYS A 53 -1.79 11.47 -36.82
N ASN A 54 -1.63 10.54 -37.76
CA ASN A 54 -1.12 10.87 -39.10
C ASN A 54 -2.24 11.13 -40.12
N GLU A 55 -1.91 11.80 -41.22
CA GLU A 55 -2.84 12.23 -42.25
C GLU A 55 -3.60 11.06 -42.89
N ASP A 56 -2.91 9.95 -43.20
CA ASP A 56 -3.54 8.77 -43.81
C ASP A 56 -4.58 8.13 -42.88
N SER A 57 -4.27 8.05 -41.58
CA SER A 57 -5.20 7.51 -40.58
C SER A 57 -6.38 8.46 -40.34
N LEU A 58 -6.17 9.78 -40.46
CA LEU A 58 -7.26 10.75 -40.40
C LEU A 58 -8.19 10.59 -41.61
N ARG A 59 -7.63 10.48 -42.82
CA ARG A 59 -8.38 10.26 -44.07
C ARG A 59 -9.25 9.01 -43.99
N GLU A 60 -8.69 7.87 -43.56
CA GLU A 60 -9.45 6.63 -43.32
C GLU A 60 -10.59 6.85 -42.34
N LYS A 61 -10.30 7.54 -41.23
CA LYS A 61 -11.27 7.74 -40.15
C LYS A 61 -12.42 8.65 -40.56
N ILE A 62 -12.17 9.66 -41.40
CA ILE A 62 -13.20 10.55 -41.93
C ILE A 62 -14.24 9.74 -42.72
N TYR A 63 -13.79 8.85 -43.61
CA TYR A 63 -14.68 7.97 -44.35
C TYR A 63 -15.41 6.99 -43.43
N ARG A 64 -14.68 6.24 -42.61
CA ARG A 64 -15.25 5.17 -41.78
C ARG A 64 -16.24 5.65 -40.74
N LYS A 65 -16.02 6.82 -40.15
CA LYS A 65 -16.89 7.39 -39.11
C LYS A 65 -17.86 8.44 -39.64
N ASN A 66 -17.91 8.62 -40.95
CA ASN A 66 -18.76 9.58 -41.64
C ASN A 66 -18.60 11.02 -41.08
N TYR A 67 -17.36 11.42 -40.81
CA TYR A 67 -17.06 12.68 -40.13
C TYR A 67 -17.42 13.91 -40.96
N PHE A 68 -17.38 13.81 -42.29
CA PHE A 68 -17.86 14.88 -43.15
C PHE A 68 -19.27 15.35 -42.77
N HIS A 69 -20.20 14.41 -42.55
CA HIS A 69 -21.55 14.74 -42.11
C HIS A 69 -21.63 15.09 -40.62
N LYS A 70 -20.88 14.39 -39.77
CA LYS A 70 -20.90 14.62 -38.31
C LYS A 70 -20.41 16.03 -37.93
N TYR A 71 -19.45 16.56 -38.68
CA TYR A 71 -18.84 17.87 -38.44
C TYR A 71 -19.33 18.92 -39.43
N GLU A 72 -20.39 18.63 -40.19
CA GLU A 72 -21.07 19.60 -41.06
C GLU A 72 -20.13 20.32 -42.05
N ASP A 73 -19.16 19.60 -42.63
CA ASP A 73 -18.15 20.17 -43.55
C ASP A 73 -17.19 21.20 -42.90
N ASP A 74 -17.06 21.21 -41.56
CA ASP A 74 -16.13 22.09 -40.81
C ASP A 74 -14.82 21.35 -40.42
N SER A 75 -13.78 21.56 -41.22
CA SER A 75 -12.45 20.97 -41.02
C SER A 75 -11.78 21.43 -39.72
N ASN A 76 -12.03 22.66 -39.26
CA ASN A 76 -11.45 23.16 -38.01
C ASN A 76 -12.07 22.48 -36.80
N LYS A 77 -13.41 22.36 -36.81
CA LYS A 77 -14.16 21.68 -35.75
C LYS A 77 -13.77 20.21 -35.63
N LEU A 78 -13.57 19.52 -36.76
CA LEU A 78 -13.06 18.14 -36.74
C LEU A 78 -11.72 18.04 -36.00
N ILE A 79 -10.75 18.91 -36.33
CA ILE A 79 -9.41 18.83 -35.73
C ILE A 79 -9.43 19.19 -34.24
N SER A 80 -10.23 20.19 -33.82
CA SER A 80 -10.33 20.56 -32.40
C SER A 80 -11.07 19.52 -31.54
N GLU A 81 -12.03 18.80 -32.12
CA GLU A 81 -12.86 17.83 -31.38
C GLU A 81 -12.43 16.37 -31.61
N LEU A 82 -11.33 16.11 -32.31
CA LEU A 82 -10.87 14.75 -32.58
C LEU A 82 -10.36 14.10 -31.28
N PRO A 83 -10.99 13.01 -30.77
CA PRO A 83 -10.66 12.48 -29.45
C PRO A 83 -9.25 11.88 -29.34
N ASP A 84 -8.77 11.27 -30.43
CA ASP A 84 -7.48 10.57 -30.51
C ASP A 84 -6.45 11.33 -31.35
N ILE A 85 -6.46 12.67 -31.29
CA ILE A 85 -5.45 13.50 -31.96
C ILE A 85 -4.05 13.19 -31.43
N ILE A 86 -3.93 13.06 -30.11
CA ILE A 86 -2.78 12.49 -29.41
C ILE A 86 -3.24 11.19 -28.75
N GLY A 87 -2.58 10.08 -29.07
CA GLY A 87 -2.79 8.81 -28.40
C GLY A 87 -1.64 8.53 -27.45
N ALA A 88 -1.93 8.34 -26.17
CA ALA A 88 -0.98 7.87 -25.16
C ALA A 88 -1.26 6.41 -24.82
N ARG A 89 -0.22 5.66 -24.49
CA ARG A 89 -0.32 4.26 -24.09
C ARG A 89 0.63 3.94 -22.96
N ILE A 90 0.09 3.32 -21.93
CA ILE A 90 0.85 2.71 -20.84
C ILE A 90 0.84 1.21 -21.07
N VAL A 91 2.04 0.62 -21.23
CA VAL A 91 2.23 -0.82 -21.41
C VAL A 91 2.83 -1.41 -20.13
N CYS A 92 2.04 -2.21 -19.42
CA CYS A 92 2.46 -2.97 -18.24
C CYS A 92 2.81 -4.43 -18.63
N LEU A 93 3.39 -5.18 -17.69
CA LEU A 93 3.92 -6.51 -17.99
C LEU A 93 2.80 -7.55 -18.16
N LEU A 94 1.95 -7.69 -17.14
CA LEU A 94 0.91 -8.73 -17.07
C LEU A 94 -0.49 -8.14 -17.21
N ASN A 95 -1.45 -8.97 -17.62
CA ASN A 95 -2.85 -8.56 -17.74
C ASN A 95 -3.43 -8.04 -16.40
N ASP A 96 -3.06 -8.68 -15.29
CA ASP A 96 -3.55 -8.31 -13.96
C ASP A 96 -3.02 -6.94 -13.52
N ASP A 97 -1.88 -6.50 -14.06
CA ASP A 97 -1.29 -5.19 -13.74
C ASP A 97 -2.10 -4.03 -14.36
N GLU A 98 -2.90 -4.26 -15.41
CA GLU A 98 -3.66 -3.19 -16.09
C GLU A 98 -4.61 -2.47 -15.14
N LYS A 99 -5.33 -3.25 -14.32
CA LYS A 99 -6.26 -2.72 -13.33
C LYS A 99 -5.51 -1.98 -12.22
N SER A 100 -4.43 -2.56 -11.72
CA SER A 100 -3.61 -1.93 -10.67
C SER A 100 -3.05 -0.59 -11.13
N VAL A 101 -2.54 -0.51 -12.37
CA VAL A 101 -2.03 0.74 -12.95
C VAL A 101 -3.15 1.76 -13.11
N PHE A 102 -4.35 1.33 -13.52
CA PHE A 102 -5.51 2.21 -13.61
C PHE A 102 -5.91 2.80 -12.25
N GLU A 103 -6.04 1.95 -11.22
CA GLU A 103 -6.41 2.37 -9.87
C GLU A 103 -5.35 3.32 -9.29
N SER A 104 -4.07 2.96 -9.35
CA SER A 104 -3.00 3.82 -8.85
C SER A 104 -2.86 5.14 -9.61
N LEU A 105 -3.07 5.16 -10.92
CA LEU A 105 -3.07 6.43 -11.67
C LEU A 105 -4.24 7.32 -11.25
N LYS A 106 -5.41 6.73 -11.00
CA LYS A 106 -6.58 7.45 -10.51
C LYS A 106 -6.35 8.04 -9.13
N ASP A 107 -5.81 7.25 -8.21
CA ASP A 107 -5.56 7.67 -6.83
C ASP A 107 -4.47 8.75 -6.73
N PHE A 108 -3.53 8.77 -7.68
CA PHE A 108 -2.48 9.79 -7.75
C PHE A 108 -2.98 11.15 -8.29
N CYS A 109 -4.15 11.20 -8.94
CA CYS A 109 -4.67 12.42 -9.53
C CYS A 109 -5.54 13.22 -8.53
N GLU A 110 -5.56 14.55 -8.66
CA GLU A 110 -6.45 15.41 -7.89
C GLU A 110 -7.84 15.53 -8.54
N ASP A 111 -8.89 15.59 -7.74
CA ASP A 111 -10.26 15.78 -8.23
C ASP A 111 -10.53 17.27 -8.58
N GLU A 112 -11.00 17.53 -9.79
CA GLU A 112 -11.38 18.87 -10.24
C GLU A 112 -12.67 18.85 -11.07
N TYR A 113 -13.60 19.76 -10.77
CA TYR A 113 -14.84 19.91 -11.55
C TYR A 113 -14.64 20.88 -12.71
N CYS A 114 -14.90 20.41 -13.92
CA CYS A 114 -14.86 21.21 -15.14
C CYS A 114 -16.12 20.92 -15.98
N GLU A 115 -16.83 21.95 -16.44
CA GLU A 115 -18.04 21.82 -17.28
C GLU A 115 -19.10 20.86 -16.68
N ASP A 116 -19.37 20.98 -15.37
CA ASP A 116 -20.32 20.14 -14.62
C ASP A 116 -19.98 18.63 -14.60
N LYS A 117 -18.72 18.28 -14.88
CA LYS A 117 -18.20 16.91 -14.83
C LYS A 117 -16.96 16.84 -13.94
N LEU A 118 -16.86 15.76 -13.17
CA LEU A 118 -15.67 15.47 -12.38
C LEU A 118 -14.57 14.92 -13.31
N TYR A 119 -13.40 15.53 -13.24
CA TYR A 119 -12.17 15.04 -13.82
C TYR A 119 -11.15 14.78 -12.73
N HIS A 120 -10.23 13.87 -13.01
CA HIS A 120 -9.04 13.65 -12.22
C HIS A 120 -7.87 14.32 -12.94
N VAL A 121 -7.01 15.06 -12.25
CA VAL A 121 -6.05 15.97 -12.88
C VAL A 121 -4.63 15.71 -12.39
N LEU A 122 -3.71 15.57 -13.34
CA LEU A 122 -2.27 15.72 -13.09
C LEU A 122 -1.86 17.15 -13.39
N LYS A 123 -1.49 17.88 -12.34
CA LYS A 123 -1.04 19.27 -12.45
C LYS A 123 0.46 19.34 -12.68
N ASP A 124 0.85 20.10 -13.69
CA ASP A 124 2.23 20.53 -13.95
C ASP A 124 2.27 22.07 -14.08
N GLU A 125 3.46 22.65 -14.03
CA GLU A 125 3.65 24.12 -14.00
C GLU A 125 2.91 24.81 -15.15
N ASN A 126 3.05 24.29 -16.37
CA ASN A 126 2.52 24.90 -17.59
C ASN A 126 1.36 24.11 -18.23
N TYR A 127 1.13 22.87 -17.78
CA TYR A 127 0.20 21.94 -18.40
C TYR A 127 -0.58 21.16 -17.35
N HIS A 128 -1.90 21.01 -17.52
CA HIS A 128 -2.70 20.12 -16.67
C HIS A 128 -3.32 19.02 -17.53
N LEU A 129 -3.14 17.77 -17.14
CA LEU A 129 -3.73 16.63 -17.85
C LEU A 129 -4.94 16.13 -17.08
N TYR A 130 -6.12 16.30 -17.67
CA TYR A 130 -7.41 15.88 -17.14
C TYR A 130 -7.76 14.50 -17.66
N PHE A 131 -8.25 13.63 -16.78
CA PHE A 131 -8.66 12.26 -17.04
C PHE A 131 -10.13 12.08 -16.71
N ASP A 132 -10.86 11.48 -17.64
CA ASP A 132 -12.21 10.98 -17.40
C ASP A 132 -12.17 9.47 -17.11
N PHE A 133 -12.01 9.12 -15.84
CA PHE A 133 -12.03 7.72 -15.40
C PHE A 133 -13.44 7.14 -15.27
N SER A 134 -14.49 7.86 -15.70
CA SER A 134 -15.84 7.31 -15.70
C SER A 134 -15.98 6.13 -16.68
N ASN A 135 -16.82 5.15 -16.32
CA ASN A 135 -17.17 4.01 -17.17
C ASN A 135 -15.97 3.14 -17.63
N GLN A 136 -15.01 2.89 -16.73
CA GLN A 136 -13.88 1.99 -16.97
C GLN A 136 -14.00 0.69 -16.15
N PRO A 137 -13.52 -0.46 -16.68
CA PRO A 137 -13.05 -0.66 -18.05
C PRO A 137 -14.20 -0.62 -19.07
N GLN A 138 -13.89 -0.26 -20.31
CA GLN A 138 -14.85 -0.28 -21.42
C GLN A 138 -14.90 -1.67 -22.08
N LYS A 139 -16.09 -2.11 -22.51
CA LYS A 139 -16.24 -3.32 -23.33
C LYS A 139 -15.94 -3.04 -24.79
N GLN A 140 -15.00 -3.80 -25.36
CA GLN A 140 -14.70 -3.80 -26.78
C GLN A 140 -15.77 -4.56 -27.59
N LYS A 141 -15.78 -4.36 -28.92
CA LYS A 141 -16.72 -5.07 -29.83
C LYS A 141 -16.61 -6.59 -29.79
N ASN A 142 -15.44 -7.11 -29.40
CA ASN A 142 -15.15 -8.53 -29.23
C ASN A 142 -15.46 -9.04 -27.80
N GLY A 143 -15.98 -8.18 -26.91
CA GLY A 143 -16.36 -8.53 -25.53
C GLY A 143 -15.26 -8.41 -24.49
N HIS A 144 -14.00 -8.17 -24.90
CA HIS A 144 -12.88 -7.97 -23.98
C HIS A 144 -12.92 -6.59 -23.31
N ASP A 145 -12.39 -6.50 -22.09
CA ASP A 145 -12.24 -5.25 -21.36
C ASP A 145 -11.04 -4.46 -21.86
N ILE A 146 -11.17 -3.14 -21.94
CA ILE A 146 -10.07 -2.22 -22.23
C ILE A 146 -10.17 -0.98 -21.34
N PHE A 147 -9.04 -0.59 -20.76
CA PHE A 147 -8.90 0.74 -20.15
C PHE A 147 -8.56 1.74 -21.25
N ARG A 148 -9.58 2.45 -21.72
CA ARG A 148 -9.45 3.51 -22.73
C ARG A 148 -10.09 4.77 -22.19
N ILE A 149 -9.24 5.68 -21.75
CA ILE A 149 -9.58 6.82 -20.92
C ILE A 149 -9.54 8.06 -21.81
N ASP A 150 -10.63 8.82 -21.81
CA ASP A 150 -10.69 10.09 -22.52
C ASP A 150 -10.00 11.15 -21.65
N CYS A 151 -9.05 11.85 -22.23
CA CYS A 151 -8.22 12.83 -21.54
C CYS A 151 -8.26 14.18 -22.25
N LYS A 152 -7.98 15.26 -21.51
CA LYS A 152 -7.79 16.60 -22.07
C LYS A 152 -6.51 17.22 -21.50
N LEU A 153 -5.61 17.68 -22.35
CA LEU A 153 -4.45 18.48 -21.95
C LEU A 153 -4.81 19.96 -21.99
N PHE A 154 -4.76 20.63 -20.85
CA PHE A 154 -4.90 22.08 -20.76
C PHE A 154 -3.54 22.77 -20.88
N VAL A 155 -3.41 23.67 -21.84
CA VAL A 155 -2.21 24.48 -22.06
C VAL A 155 -2.46 25.87 -21.49
N LYS A 156 -1.82 26.20 -20.35
CA LYS A 156 -2.10 27.45 -19.60
C LYS A 156 -1.90 28.71 -20.45
N ASP A 157 -0.77 28.80 -21.15
CA ASP A 157 -0.40 29.98 -21.94
C ASP A 157 -1.36 30.27 -23.10
N GLN A 158 -2.01 29.23 -23.63
CA GLN A 158 -2.96 29.33 -24.73
C GLN A 158 -4.42 29.31 -24.27
N ASN A 159 -4.67 29.01 -22.99
CA ASN A 159 -5.98 28.79 -22.41
C ASN A 159 -6.85 27.85 -23.27
N HIS A 160 -6.26 26.74 -23.71
CA HIS A 160 -6.86 25.83 -24.67
C HIS A 160 -6.71 24.36 -24.25
N PHE A 161 -7.70 23.54 -24.60
CA PHE A 161 -7.71 22.11 -24.35
C PHE A 161 -7.44 21.31 -25.62
N ILE A 162 -6.65 20.25 -25.47
CA ILE A 162 -6.31 19.31 -26.54
C ILE A 162 -6.76 17.93 -26.11
N ASN A 163 -7.53 17.26 -26.96
CA ASN A 163 -8.03 15.92 -26.65
C ASN A 163 -6.90 14.88 -26.72
N VAL A 164 -6.94 13.92 -25.82
CA VAL A 164 -5.96 12.84 -25.71
C VAL A 164 -6.72 11.54 -25.44
N GLU A 165 -6.34 10.45 -26.09
CA GLU A 165 -6.84 9.11 -25.76
C GLU A 165 -5.72 8.35 -25.04
N LEU A 166 -5.92 8.01 -23.76
CA LEU A 166 -4.99 7.15 -23.02
C LEU A 166 -5.48 5.70 -23.03
N GLN A 167 -4.59 4.77 -23.34
CA GLN A 167 -4.84 3.33 -23.24
C GLN A 167 -3.90 2.69 -22.21
N ILE A 168 -4.43 1.88 -21.29
CA ILE A 168 -3.63 1.02 -20.41
C ILE A 168 -3.76 -0.41 -20.92
N LYS A 169 -2.63 -1.05 -21.22
CA LYS A 169 -2.56 -2.41 -21.75
C LYS A 169 -1.39 -3.17 -21.15
N SER A 170 -1.52 -4.47 -21.04
CA SER A 170 -0.43 -5.40 -20.82
C SER A 170 0.35 -5.63 -22.12
N MET A 171 1.54 -6.23 -22.03
CA MET A 171 2.31 -6.61 -23.22
C MET A 171 1.52 -7.55 -24.13
N VAL A 172 0.78 -8.50 -23.54
CA VAL A 172 -0.05 -9.45 -24.29
C VAL A 172 -1.21 -8.74 -24.99
N ASN A 173 -1.98 -7.91 -24.28
CA ASN A 173 -3.11 -7.20 -24.90
C ASN A 173 -2.66 -6.12 -25.89
N PHE A 174 -1.48 -5.54 -25.68
CA PHE A 174 -0.83 -4.66 -26.66
C PHE A 174 -0.49 -5.44 -27.93
N PHE A 175 0.26 -6.53 -27.82
CA PHE A 175 0.67 -7.34 -28.97
C PHE A 175 -0.55 -7.90 -29.74
N TRP A 176 -1.55 -8.40 -29.02
CA TRP A 176 -2.82 -8.83 -29.60
C TRP A 176 -3.51 -7.72 -30.40
N GLY A 177 -3.61 -6.52 -29.82
CA GLY A 177 -4.23 -5.37 -30.47
C GLY A 177 -3.47 -4.91 -31.72
N GLU A 178 -2.14 -5.00 -31.73
CA GLU A 178 -1.33 -4.67 -32.91
C GLU A 178 -1.46 -5.75 -34.00
N LEU A 179 -1.50 -7.04 -33.65
CA LEU A 179 -1.81 -8.13 -34.60
C LEU A 179 -3.18 -7.94 -35.24
N ASP A 180 -4.20 -7.65 -34.43
CA ASP A 180 -5.56 -7.37 -34.91
C ASP A 180 -5.57 -6.18 -35.90
N HIS A 181 -4.88 -5.09 -35.52
CA HIS A 181 -4.79 -3.89 -36.33
C HIS A 181 -4.04 -4.11 -37.67
N MET A 182 -2.93 -4.85 -37.66
CA MET A 182 -2.12 -5.09 -38.87
C MET A 182 -2.80 -6.07 -39.84
N LEU A 183 -3.38 -7.16 -39.33
CA LEU A 183 -3.90 -8.24 -40.16
C LEU A 183 -5.33 -8.00 -40.64
N PHE A 184 -6.19 -7.37 -39.84
CA PHE A 184 -7.63 -7.28 -40.10
C PHE A 184 -8.09 -5.87 -40.44
N TYR A 185 -7.51 -4.85 -39.81
CA TYR A 185 -8.03 -3.48 -39.93
C TYR A 185 -7.58 -2.76 -41.21
N LYS A 186 -6.40 -3.08 -41.74
CA LYS A 186 -5.88 -2.47 -42.99
C LYS A 186 -5.99 -3.36 -44.22
N ASN A 187 -6.41 -4.62 -44.07
CA ASN A 187 -6.45 -5.58 -45.17
C ASN A 187 -7.90 -5.77 -45.66
N TYR A 188 -8.34 -4.89 -46.57
CA TYR A 188 -9.67 -4.91 -47.19
C TYR A 188 -9.88 -6.05 -48.20
N ALA A 189 -8.89 -6.94 -48.37
CA ALA A 189 -9.09 -8.16 -49.12
C ALA A 189 -10.19 -8.96 -48.42
N TYR A 190 -11.32 -9.14 -49.11
CA TYR A 190 -12.45 -9.92 -48.65
C TYR A 190 -11.98 -11.34 -48.34
N LEU A 191 -11.53 -11.58 -47.09
CA LEU A 191 -10.96 -12.84 -46.67
C LEU A 191 -12.09 -13.88 -46.72
N LEU A 192 -12.03 -14.75 -47.72
CA LEU A 192 -12.91 -15.90 -47.85
C LEU A 192 -12.80 -16.73 -46.57
N SER A 193 -13.93 -16.86 -45.85
CA SER A 193 -14.14 -17.53 -44.55
C SER A 193 -13.74 -16.77 -43.27
N SER A 194 -14.53 -15.75 -42.89
CA SER A 194 -14.40 -15.03 -41.61
C SER A 194 -14.35 -15.96 -40.37
N GLU A 195 -15.01 -17.12 -40.41
CA GLU A 195 -15.02 -18.11 -39.32
C GLU A 195 -13.63 -18.72 -39.06
N PHE A 196 -12.91 -19.15 -40.11
CA PHE A 196 -11.58 -19.77 -39.96
C PHE A 196 -10.57 -18.79 -39.35
N TYR A 197 -10.60 -17.53 -39.80
CA TYR A 197 -9.72 -16.50 -39.26
C TYR A 197 -10.07 -16.13 -37.83
N ASN A 198 -11.36 -15.97 -37.50
CA ASN A 198 -11.80 -15.73 -36.13
C ASN A 198 -11.36 -16.87 -35.20
N GLN A 199 -11.38 -18.11 -35.70
CA GLN A 199 -10.90 -19.27 -34.96
C GLN A 199 -9.39 -19.20 -34.70
N ILE A 200 -8.56 -18.98 -35.72
CA ILE A 200 -7.10 -18.83 -35.54
C ILE A 200 -6.79 -17.69 -34.58
N MET A 201 -7.48 -16.57 -34.72
CA MET A 201 -7.35 -15.42 -33.83
C MET A 201 -7.67 -15.82 -32.39
N SER A 202 -8.80 -16.49 -32.16
CA SER A 202 -9.13 -17.02 -30.83
C SER A 202 -8.04 -17.94 -30.28
N GLU A 203 -7.47 -18.82 -31.10
CA GLU A 203 -6.37 -19.71 -30.71
C GLU A 203 -5.10 -18.95 -30.31
N ILE A 204 -4.71 -17.92 -31.08
CA ILE A 204 -3.56 -17.06 -30.75
C ILE A 204 -3.83 -16.33 -29.43
N ASN A 205 -5.01 -15.74 -29.24
CA ASN A 205 -5.37 -15.04 -28.02
C ASN A 205 -5.31 -15.98 -26.80
N ASN A 206 -5.82 -17.21 -26.94
CA ASN A 206 -5.74 -18.23 -25.90
C ASN A 206 -4.27 -18.59 -25.58
N GLY A 207 -3.43 -18.72 -26.60
CA GLY A 207 -2.00 -18.96 -26.45
C GLY A 207 -1.28 -17.83 -25.69
N LEU A 208 -1.54 -16.58 -26.07
CA LEU A 208 -0.98 -15.41 -25.38
C LEU A 208 -1.46 -15.30 -23.93
N THR A 209 -2.75 -15.59 -23.69
CA THR A 209 -3.33 -15.61 -22.34
C THR A 209 -2.68 -16.68 -21.47
N ASN A 210 -2.41 -17.86 -22.02
CA ASN A 210 -1.70 -18.92 -21.31
C ASN A 210 -0.26 -18.51 -20.96
N ILE A 211 0.45 -17.84 -21.87
CA ILE A 211 1.78 -17.29 -21.59
C ILE A 211 1.73 -16.25 -20.47
N ASN A 212 0.76 -15.33 -20.50
CA ASN A 212 0.55 -14.37 -19.42
C ASN A 212 0.38 -15.07 -18.07
N ASN A 213 -0.47 -16.10 -18.00
CA ASN A 213 -0.71 -16.86 -16.77
C ASN A 213 0.56 -17.57 -16.27
N GLN A 214 1.38 -18.11 -17.18
CA GLN A 214 2.67 -18.72 -16.82
C GLN A 214 3.65 -17.69 -16.25
N LEU A 215 3.72 -16.48 -16.82
CA LEU A 215 4.56 -15.39 -16.30
C LEU A 215 4.10 -14.88 -14.94
N SER A 216 2.78 -14.75 -14.74
CA SER A 216 2.20 -14.38 -13.44
C SER A 216 2.55 -15.43 -12.36
N ASN A 217 2.41 -16.71 -12.69
CA ASN A 217 2.80 -17.80 -11.80
C ASN A 217 4.30 -17.77 -11.47
N LEU A 218 5.17 -17.55 -12.45
CA LEU A 218 6.61 -17.45 -12.23
C LEU A 218 6.96 -16.29 -11.29
N ARG A 219 6.38 -15.10 -11.51
CA ARG A 219 6.56 -13.94 -10.62
C ARG A 219 6.17 -14.28 -9.19
N SER A 220 5.00 -14.89 -9.00
CA SER A 220 4.54 -15.32 -7.67
C SER A 220 5.49 -16.32 -7.00
N GLN A 221 6.11 -17.23 -7.77
CA GLN A 221 7.06 -18.19 -7.25
C GLN A 221 8.38 -17.54 -6.85
N ILE A 222 8.87 -16.58 -7.63
CA ILE A 222 10.09 -15.81 -7.32
C ILE A 222 9.88 -15.04 -6.01
N GLU A 223 8.79 -14.28 -5.89
CA GLU A 223 8.47 -13.51 -4.69
C GLU A 223 8.30 -14.40 -3.44
N ARG A 224 7.68 -15.58 -3.60
CA ARG A 224 7.57 -16.58 -2.52
C ARG A 224 8.92 -17.14 -2.11
N THR A 225 9.82 -17.38 -3.07
CA THR A 225 11.15 -17.93 -2.81
C THR A 225 12.01 -16.93 -2.04
N GLU A 226 12.01 -15.66 -2.43
CA GLU A 226 12.76 -14.61 -1.71
C GLU A 226 12.27 -14.44 -0.26
N LYS A 227 10.94 -14.41 -0.05
CA LYS A 227 10.37 -14.37 1.31
C LYS A 227 10.76 -15.60 2.12
N LYS A 228 10.75 -16.78 1.50
CA LYS A 228 11.14 -18.04 2.16
C LYS A 228 12.61 -18.03 2.58
N GLU A 229 13.51 -17.57 1.73
CA GLU A 229 14.94 -17.48 2.05
C GLU A 229 15.21 -16.51 3.20
N ILE A 230 14.52 -15.36 3.27
CA ILE A 230 14.64 -14.42 4.40
C ILE A 230 14.19 -15.07 5.71
N ILE A 231 13.07 -15.81 5.68
CA ILE A 231 12.59 -16.57 6.84
C ILE A 231 13.62 -17.63 7.25
N GLU A 232 14.19 -18.37 6.29
CA GLU A 232 15.23 -19.37 6.55
C GLU A 232 16.49 -18.74 7.18
N ILE A 233 16.94 -17.57 6.73
CA ILE A 233 18.07 -16.83 7.32
C ILE A 233 17.79 -16.48 8.79
N LYS A 234 16.60 -15.94 9.09
CA LYS A 234 16.21 -15.60 10.47
C LYS A 234 16.08 -16.85 11.36
N GLN A 235 15.60 -17.97 10.82
CA GLN A 235 15.55 -19.25 11.53
C GLN A 235 16.95 -19.77 11.86
N ILE A 236 17.90 -19.64 10.93
CA ILE A 236 19.32 -19.99 11.18
C ILE A 236 19.90 -19.10 12.29
N ALA A 237 19.65 -17.79 12.26
CA ALA A 237 20.08 -16.87 13.32
C ALA A 237 19.51 -17.26 14.69
N SER A 238 18.22 -17.57 14.77
CA SER A 238 17.55 -17.97 16.01
C SER A 238 18.09 -19.32 16.52
N LEU A 239 18.38 -20.26 15.62
CA LEU A 239 19.01 -21.54 15.94
C LEU A 239 20.45 -21.38 16.48
N ILE A 240 21.21 -20.40 15.96
CA ILE A 240 22.54 -20.08 16.47
C ILE A 240 22.45 -19.62 17.93
N LEU A 241 21.56 -18.68 18.26
CA LEU A 241 21.36 -18.23 19.65
C LEU A 241 20.89 -19.37 20.55
N TYR A 242 19.96 -20.19 20.07
CA TYR A 242 19.47 -21.35 20.81
C TYR A 242 20.63 -22.28 21.19
N ASN A 243 21.46 -22.67 20.21
CA ASN A 243 22.59 -23.56 20.45
C ASN A 243 23.65 -22.94 21.36
N GLN A 244 23.80 -21.61 21.31
CA GLN A 244 24.75 -20.88 22.14
C GLN A 244 24.30 -20.82 23.61
N TYR A 245 23.03 -20.54 23.88
CA TYR A 245 22.57 -20.13 25.20
C TYR A 245 21.66 -21.13 25.93
N ASN A 246 20.96 -22.01 25.21
CA ASN A 246 19.93 -22.83 25.82
C ASN A 246 20.48 -23.80 26.88
N ASN A 247 21.68 -24.34 26.68
CA ASN A 247 22.32 -25.24 27.65
C ASN A 247 22.70 -24.51 28.95
N ASP A 248 23.30 -23.33 28.84
CA ASP A 248 23.70 -22.52 29.99
C ASP A 248 22.47 -22.10 30.80
N ILE A 249 21.42 -21.61 30.12
CA ILE A 249 20.17 -21.20 30.76
C ILE A 249 19.48 -22.41 31.42
N SER A 250 19.37 -23.54 30.71
CA SER A 250 18.73 -24.75 31.25
C SER A 250 19.49 -25.30 32.47
N SER A 251 20.82 -25.19 32.48
CA SER A 251 21.65 -25.59 33.62
C SER A 251 21.38 -24.74 34.87
N GLN A 252 21.18 -23.43 34.70
CA GLN A 252 20.88 -22.50 35.78
C GLN A 252 19.45 -22.67 36.31
N LEU A 253 18.48 -22.84 35.41
CA LEU A 253 17.08 -23.07 35.77
C LEU A 253 16.83 -24.49 36.33
N LYS A 254 17.78 -25.41 36.12
CA LYS A 254 17.66 -26.84 36.47
C LYS A 254 16.46 -27.53 35.81
N CYS A 255 15.92 -26.96 34.75
CA CYS A 255 14.84 -27.50 33.94
C CYS A 255 15.03 -27.06 32.49
N THR A 256 14.46 -27.83 31.55
CA THR A 256 14.41 -27.45 30.14
C THR A 256 13.20 -26.56 29.89
N VAL A 257 13.44 -25.34 29.42
CA VAL A 257 12.39 -24.37 29.07
C VAL A 257 12.46 -24.09 27.57
N ASP A 258 11.29 -24.01 26.93
CA ASP A 258 11.21 -23.60 25.52
C ASP A 258 11.30 -22.09 25.41
N LEU A 259 12.48 -21.59 25.05
CA LEU A 259 12.80 -20.16 24.94
C LEU A 259 12.86 -19.68 23.48
N ARG A 260 12.31 -20.45 22.53
CA ARG A 260 12.36 -20.12 21.09
C ARG A 260 11.85 -18.71 20.80
N GLU A 261 10.75 -18.29 21.45
CA GLU A 261 10.20 -16.94 21.26
C GLU A 261 11.16 -15.82 21.66
N ILE A 262 12.12 -16.07 22.56
CA ILE A 262 13.13 -15.08 22.96
C ILE A 262 14.20 -14.97 21.88
N PHE A 263 14.66 -16.12 21.37
CA PHE A 263 15.68 -16.15 20.30
C PHE A 263 15.15 -15.55 18.99
N ASP A 264 13.88 -15.82 18.67
CA ASP A 264 13.19 -15.22 17.53
C ASP A 264 13.10 -13.68 17.71
N LEU A 265 12.74 -13.20 18.91
CA LEU A 265 12.61 -11.77 19.18
C LEU A 265 13.96 -11.03 19.11
N ILE A 266 15.00 -11.61 19.71
CA ILE A 266 16.36 -11.05 19.62
C ILE A 266 16.83 -10.99 18.16
N THR A 267 16.51 -12.02 17.38
CA THR A 267 16.79 -12.04 15.93
C THR A 267 16.02 -10.93 15.21
N ASP A 268 14.72 -10.77 15.47
CA ASP A 268 13.93 -9.71 14.85
C ASP A 268 14.49 -8.30 15.17
N ILE A 269 14.96 -8.07 16.40
CA ILE A 269 15.64 -6.83 16.81
C ILE A 269 16.95 -6.63 16.04
N PHE A 270 17.81 -7.67 15.96
CA PHE A 270 19.09 -7.61 15.23
C PHE A 270 18.92 -7.29 13.75
N PHE A 271 17.89 -7.88 13.14
CA PHE A 271 17.62 -7.78 11.71
C PHE A 271 16.76 -6.56 11.35
N LYS A 272 16.24 -5.84 12.35
CA LYS A 272 15.36 -4.66 12.19
C LYS A 272 14.18 -4.95 11.25
N ASN A 273 13.77 -6.21 11.21
CA ASN A 273 12.74 -6.72 10.33
C ASN A 273 12.83 -6.29 8.84
N THR A 274 14.03 -6.15 8.29
CA THR A 274 14.21 -5.70 6.90
C THR A 274 13.80 -6.77 5.88
N ALA A 275 13.12 -6.39 4.80
CA ALA A 275 12.80 -7.25 3.67
C ALA A 275 13.97 -7.43 2.68
N ASN A 276 15.11 -6.77 2.89
CA ASN A 276 16.25 -6.83 1.98
C ASN A 276 17.17 -8.03 2.30
N LYS A 277 17.29 -8.97 1.35
CA LYS A 277 18.08 -10.20 1.49
C LYS A 277 19.56 -9.95 1.82
N GLU A 278 20.22 -9.01 1.14
CA GLU A 278 21.64 -8.69 1.40
C GLU A 278 21.85 -8.11 2.81
N LYS A 279 20.95 -7.25 3.27
CA LYS A 279 20.95 -6.74 4.65
C LYS A 279 20.75 -7.86 5.66
N ASN A 280 19.84 -8.81 5.40
CA ASN A 280 19.64 -9.98 6.27
C ASN A 280 20.93 -10.83 6.35
N TYR A 281 21.61 -11.12 5.24
CA TYR A 281 22.90 -11.84 5.28
C TYR A 281 23.98 -11.07 6.03
N ALA A 282 24.05 -9.74 5.85
CA ALA A 282 24.99 -8.90 6.60
C ALA A 282 24.72 -8.96 8.11
N CYS A 283 23.45 -8.91 8.53
CA CYS A 283 23.04 -9.09 9.92
C CYS A 283 23.42 -10.47 10.46
N LEU A 284 23.15 -11.55 9.71
CA LEU A 284 23.53 -12.91 10.09
C LEU A 284 25.05 -13.03 10.27
N ASN A 285 25.85 -12.51 9.34
CA ASN A 285 27.31 -12.54 9.44
C ASN A 285 27.83 -11.75 10.64
N LYS A 286 27.24 -10.59 10.93
CA LYS A 286 27.55 -9.80 12.13
C LYS A 286 27.23 -10.57 13.41
N MET A 287 26.09 -11.25 13.44
CA MET A 287 25.67 -12.04 14.58
C MET A 287 26.58 -13.25 14.79
N ILE A 288 26.98 -13.94 13.72
CA ILE A 288 27.97 -15.03 13.78
C ILE A 288 29.32 -14.53 14.29
N SER A 289 29.77 -13.34 13.90
CA SER A 289 31.03 -12.78 14.42
C SER A 289 30.93 -12.34 15.89
N GLN A 290 29.74 -11.97 16.36
CA GLN A 290 29.43 -11.66 17.77
C GLN A 290 29.12 -12.90 18.62
N ASN A 291 28.97 -14.09 18.01
CA ASN A 291 28.70 -15.38 18.66
C ASN A 291 29.82 -15.88 19.62
N THR A 292 30.82 -15.03 19.89
CA THR A 292 31.86 -15.26 20.91
C THR A 292 31.54 -14.61 22.26
N GLN A 293 30.49 -13.79 22.36
CA GLN A 293 30.07 -13.16 23.62
C GLN A 293 29.40 -14.17 24.56
N SER A 294 29.99 -14.34 25.75
CA SER A 294 29.41 -15.10 26.86
C SER A 294 28.22 -14.35 27.47
N LEU A 295 27.22 -15.09 27.98
CA LEU A 295 26.15 -14.51 28.79
C LEU A 295 26.74 -13.87 30.04
N ASP A 296 26.40 -12.59 30.26
CA ASP A 296 26.74 -11.91 31.50
C ASP A 296 25.59 -12.10 32.50
N ILE A 297 25.73 -13.15 33.31
CA ILE A 297 24.73 -13.52 34.33
C ILE A 297 24.53 -12.39 35.35
N SER A 298 25.53 -11.51 35.56
CA SER A 298 25.39 -10.38 36.47
C SER A 298 24.31 -9.37 36.02
N LYS A 299 23.90 -9.40 34.74
CA LYS A 299 22.77 -8.61 34.24
C LYS A 299 21.45 -8.98 34.92
N ILE A 300 21.28 -10.23 35.37
CA ILE A 300 20.10 -10.64 36.14
C ILE A 300 20.08 -9.94 37.50
N ASP A 301 21.22 -9.89 38.19
CA ASP A 301 21.33 -9.19 39.47
C ASP A 301 21.05 -7.69 39.32
N ILE A 302 21.52 -7.08 38.22
CA ILE A 302 21.20 -5.69 37.88
C ILE A 302 19.69 -5.51 37.67
N ALA A 303 19.04 -6.43 36.95
CA ALA A 303 17.60 -6.37 36.70
C ALA A 303 16.77 -6.49 37.99
N LEU A 304 17.10 -7.45 38.84
CA LEU A 304 16.37 -7.72 40.08
C LEU A 304 16.56 -6.60 41.12
N ASN A 305 17.77 -6.05 41.24
CA ASN A 305 18.07 -4.99 42.22
C ASN A 305 17.82 -3.57 41.69
N GLY A 306 17.70 -3.40 40.38
CA GLY A 306 17.42 -2.12 39.74
C GLY A 306 16.09 -1.51 40.18
N ARG A 307 15.97 -0.18 40.11
CA ARG A 307 14.71 0.52 40.33
C ARG A 307 14.43 1.43 39.16
N LEU A 308 13.24 1.28 38.58
CA LEU A 308 12.78 2.15 37.52
C LEU A 308 12.63 3.59 38.05
N ASN A 309 13.19 4.55 37.33
CA ASN A 309 13.01 5.98 37.56
C ASN A 309 12.18 6.56 36.41
N PRO A 310 10.85 6.74 36.57
CA PRO A 310 9.97 7.19 35.50
C PRO A 310 10.37 8.53 34.86
N ASN A 311 11.11 9.37 35.59
CA ASN A 311 11.57 10.67 35.10
C ASN A 311 12.66 10.57 34.01
N GLU A 312 13.29 9.40 33.83
CA GLU A 312 14.30 9.16 32.79
C GLU A 312 13.69 8.73 31.45
N PHE A 313 12.38 8.52 31.41
CA PHE A 313 11.62 8.02 30.26
C PHE A 313 10.62 9.05 29.78
N THR A 314 10.41 9.10 28.47
CA THR A 314 9.28 9.80 27.86
C THR A 314 7.96 9.14 28.25
N GLU A 315 6.84 9.83 28.05
CA GLU A 315 5.50 9.29 28.32
C GLU A 315 5.24 7.95 27.60
N LYS A 316 5.66 7.88 26.33
CA LYS A 316 5.58 6.68 25.47
C LYS A 316 6.42 5.53 26.00
N GLU A 317 7.67 5.81 26.35
CA GLU A 317 8.59 4.81 26.90
C GLU A 317 8.10 4.30 28.26
N ASN A 318 7.50 5.17 29.08
CA ASN A 318 7.04 4.83 30.42
C ASN A 318 6.00 3.69 30.43
N ILE A 319 5.10 3.62 29.46
CA ILE A 319 4.09 2.54 29.36
C ILE A 319 4.79 1.17 29.21
N ILE A 320 5.79 1.10 28.32
CA ILE A 320 6.55 -0.14 28.07
C ILE A 320 7.50 -0.43 29.22
N ALA A 321 8.26 0.57 29.67
CA ALA A 321 9.24 0.44 30.74
C ALA A 321 8.60 -0.07 32.03
N LYS A 322 7.40 0.42 32.37
CA LYS A 322 6.64 -0.07 33.51
C LYS A 322 6.27 -1.55 33.38
N THR A 323 5.83 -1.98 32.20
CA THR A 323 5.53 -3.41 31.95
C THR A 323 6.76 -4.28 32.11
N ILE A 324 7.91 -3.84 31.59
CA ILE A 324 9.20 -4.53 31.72
C ILE A 324 9.61 -4.64 33.19
N ASP A 325 9.58 -3.54 33.94
CA ASP A 325 9.95 -3.52 35.36
C ASP A 325 9.03 -4.44 36.18
N GLU A 326 7.70 -4.30 36.03
CA GLU A 326 6.73 -5.16 36.72
C GLU A 326 7.00 -6.65 36.44
N LYS A 327 7.20 -7.03 35.18
CA LYS A 327 7.46 -8.42 34.80
C LYS A 327 8.78 -8.97 35.33
N ILE A 328 9.84 -8.15 35.33
CA ILE A 328 11.11 -8.50 35.95
C ILE A 328 10.93 -8.68 37.46
N LYS A 329 10.17 -7.81 38.14
CA LYS A 329 9.91 -7.91 39.59
C LYS A 329 9.01 -9.08 39.98
N GLU A 330 8.13 -9.51 39.09
CA GLU A 330 7.35 -10.76 39.22
C GLU A 330 8.22 -12.01 39.09
N ASN A 331 9.52 -11.87 38.78
CA ASN A 331 10.45 -12.96 38.45
C ASN A 331 10.01 -13.77 37.23
N ASP A 332 9.42 -13.10 36.23
CA ASP A 332 9.07 -13.75 34.97
C ASP A 332 10.36 -14.18 34.24
N ILE A 333 10.52 -15.50 34.10
CA ILE A 333 11.73 -16.12 33.54
C ILE A 333 11.96 -15.67 32.10
N PHE A 334 10.90 -15.51 31.29
CA PHE A 334 11.06 -15.12 29.90
C PHE A 334 11.60 -13.69 29.79
N TRP A 335 11.07 -12.77 30.60
CA TRP A 335 11.55 -11.39 30.67
C TRP A 335 12.97 -11.28 31.22
N LEU A 336 13.32 -12.06 32.26
CA LEU A 336 14.68 -12.07 32.82
C LEU A 336 15.71 -12.61 31.81
N VAL A 337 15.40 -13.71 31.14
CA VAL A 337 16.27 -14.30 30.11
C VAL A 337 16.41 -13.36 28.92
N PHE A 338 15.31 -12.79 28.44
CA PHE A 338 15.34 -11.79 27.37
C PHE A 338 16.21 -10.59 27.76
N PHE A 339 16.01 -10.02 28.96
CA PHE A 339 16.78 -8.88 29.45
C PHE A 339 18.28 -9.20 29.49
N MET A 340 18.65 -10.38 29.98
CA MET A 340 20.05 -10.82 30.03
C MET A 340 20.65 -10.93 28.62
N ILE A 341 20.01 -11.67 27.72
CA ILE A 341 20.51 -11.86 26.34
C ILE A 341 20.60 -10.52 25.62
N PHE A 342 19.55 -9.69 25.70
CA PHE A 342 19.52 -8.38 25.09
C PHE A 342 20.67 -7.50 25.62
N SER A 343 20.83 -7.41 26.94
CA SER A 343 21.85 -6.57 27.57
C SER A 343 23.27 -7.03 27.21
N SER A 344 23.51 -8.33 27.12
CA SER A 344 24.82 -8.87 26.73
C SER A 344 25.18 -8.57 25.27
N HIS A 345 24.20 -8.49 24.37
CA HIS A 345 24.44 -8.28 22.93
C HIS A 345 24.42 -6.82 22.49
N PHE A 346 23.43 -6.06 22.96
CA PHE A 346 23.18 -4.70 22.47
C PHE A 346 23.82 -3.63 23.35
N SER A 347 24.00 -3.92 24.65
CA SER A 347 24.50 -2.95 25.63
C SER A 347 25.49 -3.57 26.63
N PRO A 348 26.55 -4.28 26.16
CA PRO A 348 27.44 -5.04 27.03
C PRO A 348 28.10 -4.20 28.13
N ASP A 349 28.51 -2.97 27.79
CA ASP A 349 29.22 -2.07 28.70
C ASP A 349 28.29 -1.32 29.69
N LYS A 350 26.96 -1.40 29.50
CA LYS A 350 26.00 -0.68 30.36
C LYS A 350 25.57 -1.56 31.53
N ASN A 351 25.74 -1.05 32.74
CA ASN A 351 25.29 -1.71 33.99
C ASN A 351 24.20 -0.93 34.74
N ASN A 352 23.75 0.20 34.19
CA ASN A 352 22.65 0.96 34.75
C ASN A 352 21.31 0.38 34.27
N TYR A 353 20.45 -0.01 35.22
CA TYR A 353 19.16 -0.61 34.94
C TYR A 353 18.25 0.26 34.06
N ASN A 354 18.11 1.55 34.37
CA ASN A 354 17.25 2.47 33.60
C ASN A 354 17.75 2.64 32.17
N LEU A 355 19.08 2.72 31.95
CA LEU A 355 19.64 2.80 30.60
C LEU A 355 19.38 1.52 29.78
N LEU A 356 19.48 0.34 30.40
CA LEU A 356 19.20 -0.94 29.73
C LEU A 356 17.71 -1.07 29.37
N VAL A 357 16.81 -0.73 30.30
CA VAL A 357 15.36 -0.70 30.04
C VAL A 357 15.03 0.30 28.93
N LYS A 358 15.70 1.46 28.92
CA LYS A 358 15.51 2.49 27.89
C LYS A 358 15.93 2.00 26.51
N ASP A 359 17.05 1.26 26.41
CA ASP A 359 17.45 0.64 25.14
C ASP A 359 16.40 -0.36 24.64
N ILE A 360 15.88 -1.21 25.53
CA ILE A 360 14.80 -2.15 25.18
C ILE A 360 13.56 -1.39 24.68
N CYS A 361 13.15 -0.34 25.40
CA CYS A 361 12.02 0.50 25.00
C CYS A 361 12.26 1.08 23.61
N TYR A 362 13.43 1.65 23.34
CA TYR A 362 13.78 2.20 22.02
C TYR A 362 13.58 1.19 20.90
N HIS A 363 14.05 -0.06 21.07
CA HIS A 363 13.87 -1.11 20.07
C HIS A 363 12.41 -1.51 19.89
N PHE A 364 11.67 -1.73 20.97
CA PHE A 364 10.24 -2.03 20.90
C PHE A 364 9.43 -0.91 20.24
N LEU A 365 9.78 0.35 20.51
CA LEU A 365 9.15 1.50 19.91
C LEU A 365 9.39 1.60 18.40
N ILE A 366 10.58 1.24 17.92
CA ILE A 366 10.84 1.17 16.48
C ILE A 366 10.02 0.06 15.83
N MET A 367 9.91 -1.09 16.48
CA MET A 367 9.22 -2.25 15.89
C MET A 367 7.73 -2.01 15.69
N ILE A 368 7.07 -1.28 16.60
CA ILE A 368 5.64 -0.98 16.49
C ILE A 368 5.31 0.18 15.55
N ARG A 369 6.30 0.91 15.03
CA ARG A 369 6.08 2.02 14.07
C ARG A 369 5.86 1.57 12.63
N GLY A 370 5.83 0.26 12.36
CA GLY A 370 5.71 -0.27 11.00
C GLY A 370 4.44 0.14 10.24
N PHE A 371 3.45 0.70 10.93
CA PHE A 371 2.23 1.22 10.31
C PHE A 371 2.35 2.67 9.81
N GLU A 372 3.39 3.42 10.24
CA GLU A 372 3.56 4.84 9.88
C GLU A 372 3.78 5.03 8.37
N ASP A 373 4.24 4.00 7.65
CA ASP A 373 4.47 4.02 6.20
C ASP A 373 3.18 4.21 5.38
N ASP A 374 1.99 3.92 5.95
CA ASP A 374 0.69 4.08 5.29
C ASP A 374 0.07 5.49 5.44
N LEU A 375 0.77 6.41 6.12
CA LEU A 375 0.29 7.77 6.34
C LEU A 375 0.56 8.66 5.11
N GLU A 376 -0.50 9.19 4.50
CA GLU A 376 -0.40 9.94 3.23
C GLU A 376 -0.35 11.47 3.41
N ARG A 377 -0.61 11.99 4.63
CA ARG A 377 -0.63 13.44 4.96
C ARG A 377 -1.32 14.30 3.89
N ILE A 378 -2.61 14.04 3.68
CA ILE A 378 -3.42 14.57 2.56
C ILE A 378 -3.63 16.10 2.65
N GLU A 379 -3.62 16.67 3.86
CA GLU A 379 -3.92 18.08 4.11
C GLU A 379 -2.68 18.79 4.67
N ASP A 380 -2.04 19.63 3.86
CA ASP A 380 -0.77 20.31 4.19
C ASP A 380 -0.85 21.13 5.49
N ASP A 381 -1.99 21.76 5.73
CA ASP A 381 -2.19 22.58 6.94
C ASP A 381 -2.39 21.72 8.20
N CYS A 382 -2.49 20.40 8.14
CA CYS A 382 -2.85 19.54 9.27
C CYS A 382 -1.70 18.68 9.83
N GLU A 383 -0.44 19.04 9.59
CA GLU A 383 0.72 18.23 10.01
C GLU A 383 0.68 17.89 11.52
N ASP A 384 0.36 18.87 12.37
CA ASP A 384 0.22 18.70 13.81
C ASP A 384 -0.90 17.71 14.20
N VAL A 385 -1.97 17.67 13.42
CA VAL A 385 -3.09 16.74 13.63
C VAL A 385 -2.76 15.34 13.15
N TYR A 386 -2.05 15.18 12.03
CA TYR A 386 -1.56 13.88 11.56
C TYR A 386 -0.55 13.27 12.55
N ASP A 387 0.32 14.09 13.12
CA ASP A 387 1.25 13.64 14.17
C ASP A 387 0.50 13.24 15.46
N ALA A 388 -0.54 13.99 15.84
CA ALA A 388 -1.39 13.63 16.96
C ALA A 388 -2.20 12.33 16.69
N PHE A 389 -2.68 12.15 15.46
CA PHE A 389 -3.43 10.97 15.02
C PHE A 389 -2.57 9.70 15.04
N THR A 390 -1.39 9.74 14.43
CA THR A 390 -0.43 8.62 14.48
C THR A 390 0.01 8.33 15.92
N ASN A 391 0.20 9.38 16.72
CA ASN A 391 0.48 9.24 18.14
C ASN A 391 -0.66 8.52 18.89
N ALA A 392 -1.92 8.83 18.59
CA ALA A 392 -3.08 8.20 19.23
C ALA A 392 -3.14 6.67 18.96
N ILE A 393 -2.84 6.26 17.72
CA ILE A 393 -2.75 4.85 17.32
C ILE A 393 -1.59 4.18 18.06
N PHE A 394 -0.42 4.82 18.04
CA PHE A 394 0.77 4.34 18.75
C PHE A 394 0.51 4.14 20.27
N VAL A 395 -0.15 5.09 20.93
CA VAL A 395 -0.51 4.97 22.36
C VAL A 395 -1.47 3.79 22.55
N GLY A 396 -2.43 3.60 21.64
CA GLY A 396 -3.34 2.45 21.66
C GLY A 396 -2.60 1.11 21.57
N ILE A 397 -1.56 1.01 20.73
CA ILE A 397 -0.68 -0.18 20.65
C ILE A 397 0.07 -0.40 21.97
N ALA A 398 0.67 0.66 22.54
CA ALA A 398 1.42 0.57 23.79
C ALA A 398 0.52 0.16 24.98
N GLU A 399 -0.70 0.70 25.05
CA GLU A 399 -1.69 0.32 26.06
C GLU A 399 -2.21 -1.11 25.84
N ALA A 400 -2.39 -1.56 24.59
CA ALA A 400 -2.71 -2.96 24.32
C ALA A 400 -1.61 -3.89 24.81
N PHE A 401 -0.34 -3.54 24.57
CA PHE A 401 0.79 -4.27 25.12
C PHE A 401 0.79 -4.28 26.66
N PHE A 402 0.47 -3.15 27.31
CA PHE A 402 0.37 -3.06 28.77
C PHE A 402 -0.69 -4.01 29.37
N GLU A 403 -1.78 -4.28 28.64
CA GLU A 403 -2.78 -5.29 29.05
C GLU A 403 -2.31 -6.72 28.75
N ILE A 404 -1.67 -6.95 27.59
CA ILE A 404 -1.26 -8.30 27.14
C ILE A 404 -0.06 -8.82 27.91
N ARG A 405 0.95 -7.97 28.16
CA ARG A 405 2.16 -8.21 28.97
C ARG A 405 3.02 -9.41 28.56
N LYS A 406 2.92 -9.88 27.32
CA LYS A 406 3.70 -11.02 26.79
C LYS A 406 4.80 -10.54 25.84
N LEU A 407 6.00 -11.14 25.95
CA LEU A 407 7.14 -10.84 25.07
C LEU A 407 6.83 -11.11 23.59
N ASN A 408 6.12 -12.21 23.32
CA ASN A 408 5.73 -12.57 21.95
C ASN A 408 4.77 -11.59 21.28
N PHE A 409 4.31 -10.54 21.97
CA PHE A 409 3.67 -9.38 21.34
C PHE A 409 4.58 -8.75 20.28
N PHE A 410 5.88 -8.64 20.55
CA PHE A 410 6.85 -8.00 19.65
C PHE A 410 7.47 -8.96 18.62
N ASN A 411 7.16 -10.27 18.67
CA ASN A 411 7.63 -11.20 17.65
C ASN A 411 6.91 -10.96 16.33
N TYR A 412 7.66 -10.73 15.24
CA TYR A 412 7.09 -10.39 13.94
C TYR A 412 6.20 -11.51 13.40
N SER A 413 6.67 -12.76 13.50
CA SER A 413 5.96 -13.94 13.02
C SER A 413 4.71 -14.32 13.85
N ILE A 414 4.54 -13.74 15.05
CA ILE A 414 3.48 -14.13 15.98
C ILE A 414 2.39 -13.06 16.02
N ASN A 415 2.69 -11.90 16.63
CA ASN A 415 1.68 -10.88 16.93
C ASN A 415 1.99 -9.53 16.30
N LEU A 416 3.26 -9.14 16.16
CA LEU A 416 3.60 -7.80 15.70
C LEU A 416 3.13 -7.52 14.27
N ASN A 417 3.23 -8.49 13.34
CA ASN A 417 2.70 -8.30 11.98
C ASN A 417 1.18 -8.08 11.98
N LYS A 418 0.43 -8.79 12.84
CA LYS A 418 -1.02 -8.59 12.98
C LYS A 418 -1.32 -7.20 13.55
N THR A 419 -0.60 -6.78 14.59
CA THR A 419 -0.72 -5.45 15.18
C THR A 419 -0.44 -4.34 14.16
N ASN A 420 0.60 -4.49 13.34
CA ASN A 420 0.93 -3.54 12.28
C ASN A 420 -0.18 -3.50 11.23
N LEU A 421 -0.66 -4.65 10.74
CA LEU A 421 -1.75 -4.71 9.75
C LEU A 421 -3.03 -4.03 10.25
N ILE A 422 -3.42 -4.28 11.50
CA ILE A 422 -4.57 -3.63 12.13
C ILE A 422 -4.36 -2.10 12.16
N SER A 423 -3.18 -1.66 12.59
CA SER A 423 -2.86 -0.23 12.73
C SER A 423 -2.81 0.47 11.36
N SER A 424 -2.23 -0.17 10.35
CA SER A 424 -2.23 0.25 8.95
C SER A 424 -3.66 0.40 8.41
N ASN A 425 -4.53 -0.58 8.67
CA ASN A 425 -5.93 -0.51 8.24
C ASN A 425 -6.67 0.64 8.94
N ILE A 426 -6.39 0.91 10.21
CA ILE A 426 -6.94 2.07 10.93
C ILE A 426 -6.49 3.38 10.27
N ILE A 427 -5.21 3.52 9.92
CA ILE A 427 -4.71 4.70 9.19
C ILE A 427 -5.47 4.86 7.87
N ARG A 428 -5.45 3.84 7.01
CA ARG A 428 -6.10 3.89 5.69
C ARG A 428 -7.60 4.17 5.78
N THR A 429 -8.27 3.72 6.84
CA THR A 429 -9.72 3.94 6.99
C THR A 429 -10.03 5.37 7.44
N TYR A 430 -9.24 5.92 8.37
CA TYR A 430 -9.64 7.13 9.10
C TYR A 430 -8.81 8.38 8.77
N GLN A 431 -7.66 8.26 8.10
CA GLN A 431 -6.81 9.43 7.77
C GLN A 431 -7.53 10.47 6.90
N HIS A 432 -8.37 10.03 5.96
CA HIS A 432 -9.16 10.90 5.07
C HIS A 432 -10.20 11.76 5.80
N LYS A 433 -10.46 11.48 7.10
CA LYS A 433 -11.35 12.29 7.95
C LYS A 433 -10.64 13.50 8.55
N ILE A 434 -9.32 13.56 8.44
CA ILE A 434 -8.54 14.71 8.90
C ILE A 434 -8.74 15.85 7.91
N LYS A 435 -9.44 16.90 8.34
CA LYS A 435 -9.74 18.09 7.53
C LYS A 435 -9.33 19.36 8.28
N ALA A 436 -8.81 20.34 7.56
CA ALA A 436 -8.33 21.61 8.12
C ALA A 436 -9.37 22.38 8.94
N GLN A 437 -10.65 22.24 8.60
CA GLN A 437 -11.75 22.87 9.31
C GLN A 437 -12.12 22.21 10.66
N ASP A 438 -11.73 20.94 10.86
CA ASP A 438 -12.18 20.11 11.99
C ASP A 438 -11.06 19.79 13.00
N LYS A 439 -9.88 20.42 12.89
CA LYS A 439 -8.68 20.11 13.71
C LYS A 439 -8.94 19.95 15.21
N LEU A 440 -9.65 20.92 15.82
CA LEU A 440 -9.93 20.90 17.27
C LEU A 440 -10.85 19.74 17.65
N ILE A 441 -11.82 19.41 16.80
CA ILE A 441 -12.76 18.31 17.00
C ILE A 441 -11.99 16.98 16.89
N ILE A 442 -11.16 16.84 15.86
CA ILE A 442 -10.32 15.64 15.66
C ILE A 442 -9.45 15.40 16.89
N ILE A 443 -8.70 16.41 17.35
CA ILE A 443 -7.81 16.29 18.52
C ILE A 443 -8.59 15.85 19.76
N ARG A 444 -9.79 16.40 20.01
CA ARG A 444 -10.64 16.00 21.15
C ARG A 444 -11.06 14.53 21.07
N ASN A 445 -11.29 14.02 19.86
CA ASN A 445 -11.78 12.66 19.63
C ASN A 445 -10.67 11.61 19.52
N LEU A 446 -9.39 11.98 19.51
CA LEU A 446 -8.28 11.03 19.41
C LEU A 446 -8.26 9.97 20.53
N THR A 447 -8.82 10.30 21.70
CA THR A 447 -8.96 9.35 22.81
C THR A 447 -9.83 8.14 22.45
N SER A 448 -10.91 8.35 21.68
CA SER A 448 -11.76 7.25 21.18
C SER A 448 -11.00 6.36 20.19
N LEU A 449 -10.16 6.95 19.33
CA LEU A 449 -9.31 6.23 18.38
C LEU A 449 -8.23 5.42 19.10
N THR A 450 -7.61 5.97 20.14
CA THR A 450 -6.68 5.25 21.03
C THR A 450 -7.35 4.05 21.67
N ALA A 451 -8.53 4.24 22.27
CA ALA A 451 -9.29 3.16 22.92
C ALA A 451 -9.73 2.09 21.93
N TYR A 452 -10.15 2.47 20.73
CA TYR A 452 -10.52 1.55 19.66
C TYR A 452 -9.32 0.74 19.16
N THR A 453 -8.19 1.40 18.90
CA THR A 453 -6.93 0.74 18.52
C THR A 453 -6.51 -0.27 19.59
N LYS A 454 -6.54 0.13 20.87
CA LYS A 454 -6.25 -0.74 22.02
C LYS A 454 -7.15 -1.99 22.01
N CYS A 455 -8.46 -1.80 21.94
CA CYS A 455 -9.41 -2.91 22.04
C CYS A 455 -9.26 -3.88 20.86
N LYS A 456 -9.13 -3.34 19.64
CA LYS A 456 -8.99 -4.14 18.41
C LYS A 456 -7.72 -5.00 18.44
N ILE A 457 -6.59 -4.46 18.90
CA ILE A 457 -5.35 -5.25 19.03
C ILE A 457 -5.51 -6.35 20.09
N ILE A 458 -6.06 -6.04 21.27
CA ILE A 458 -6.24 -7.04 22.34
C ILE A 458 -7.11 -8.20 21.87
N ILE A 459 -8.27 -7.91 21.27
CA ILE A 459 -9.19 -8.97 20.84
C ILE A 459 -8.60 -9.82 19.70
N SER A 460 -7.86 -9.21 18.76
CA SER A 460 -7.20 -9.93 17.68
C SER A 460 -6.02 -10.79 18.16
N VAL A 461 -5.31 -10.37 19.20
CA VAL A 461 -4.13 -11.11 19.73
C VAL A 461 -4.53 -12.18 20.73
N GLN A 462 -5.50 -11.90 21.61
CA GLN A 462 -5.89 -12.80 22.70
C GLN A 462 -7.15 -13.63 22.40
N GLY A 463 -7.98 -13.23 21.43
CA GLY A 463 -9.27 -13.85 21.14
C GLY A 463 -10.40 -13.52 22.12
N GLU A 464 -10.05 -12.86 23.24
CA GLU A 464 -10.96 -12.35 24.26
C GLU A 464 -10.49 -10.99 24.78
N ILE A 465 -11.40 -10.17 25.30
CA ILE A 465 -11.10 -8.85 25.88
C ILE A 465 -11.95 -8.59 27.13
N ASN A 466 -11.41 -7.84 28.10
CA ASN A 466 -12.17 -7.41 29.27
C ASN A 466 -13.33 -6.50 28.84
N LYS A 467 -14.55 -6.82 29.32
CA LYS A 467 -15.76 -6.06 29.01
C LYS A 467 -15.65 -4.57 29.35
N GLU A 468 -14.91 -4.21 30.41
CA GLU A 468 -14.82 -2.82 30.87
C GLU A 468 -14.08 -1.94 29.85
N LEU A 469 -13.08 -2.50 29.16
CA LEU A 469 -12.36 -1.78 28.10
C LEU A 469 -13.29 -1.47 26.92
N VAL A 470 -14.07 -2.46 26.48
CA VAL A 470 -15.04 -2.30 25.39
C VAL A 470 -16.16 -1.37 25.79
N LYS A 471 -16.66 -1.47 27.03
CA LYS A 471 -17.69 -0.58 27.54
C LYS A 471 -17.22 0.87 27.58
N ASN A 472 -16.02 1.13 28.08
CA ASN A 472 -15.46 2.48 28.10
C ASN A 472 -15.33 3.07 26.69
N LEU A 473 -14.95 2.25 25.70
CA LEU A 473 -14.91 2.66 24.30
C LEU A 473 -16.32 2.98 23.77
N VAL A 474 -17.31 2.10 24.00
CA VAL A 474 -18.69 2.35 23.58
C VAL A 474 -19.22 3.63 24.21
N ASP A 475 -19.01 3.84 25.51
CA ASP A 475 -19.44 5.04 26.23
C ASP A 475 -18.79 6.31 25.62
N GLN A 476 -17.52 6.25 25.21
CA GLN A 476 -16.84 7.34 24.50
C GLN A 476 -17.47 7.62 23.13
N LEU A 477 -17.71 6.58 22.32
CA LEU A 477 -18.30 6.72 20.99
C LEU A 477 -19.75 7.22 21.03
N MET A 478 -20.50 6.88 22.07
CA MET A 478 -21.86 7.38 22.27
C MET A 478 -21.90 8.87 22.64
N ILE A 479 -20.82 9.42 23.21
CA ILE A 479 -20.68 10.85 23.47
C ILE A 479 -20.27 11.56 22.18
N GLU A 480 -19.23 11.08 21.51
CA GLU A 480 -18.70 11.69 20.30
C GLU A 480 -17.95 10.66 19.45
N ASN A 481 -18.35 10.52 18.17
CA ASN A 481 -17.77 9.56 17.23
C ASN A 481 -17.37 10.25 15.92
N HIS A 482 -16.42 11.18 16.00
CA HIS A 482 -15.99 11.94 14.82
C HIS A 482 -15.35 11.07 13.71
N PHE A 483 -14.75 9.94 14.09
CA PHE A 483 -14.15 9.01 13.15
C PHE A 483 -15.16 8.05 12.51
N ASP A 484 -16.46 8.18 12.79
CA ASP A 484 -17.52 7.21 12.47
C ASP A 484 -17.07 5.75 12.65
N ILE A 485 -16.42 5.46 13.77
CA ILE A 485 -16.06 4.11 14.15
C ILE A 485 -17.37 3.30 14.21
N PRO A 486 -17.46 2.15 13.52
CA PRO A 486 -18.69 1.36 13.45
C PRO A 486 -19.26 1.05 14.84
N LEU A 487 -20.57 1.26 15.04
CA LEU A 487 -21.25 0.92 16.29
C LEU A 487 -22.69 0.49 15.97
N ASN A 488 -22.99 -0.79 16.18
CA ASN A 488 -24.34 -1.31 15.95
C ASN A 488 -25.30 -0.76 17.02
N SER A 489 -26.23 0.09 16.59
CA SER A 489 -27.20 0.80 17.45
C SER A 489 -28.31 -0.08 18.02
N THR A 490 -28.33 -1.36 17.69
CA THR A 490 -29.38 -2.29 18.06
C THR A 490 -28.80 -3.44 18.87
N HIS A 491 -28.95 -3.34 20.19
CA HIS A 491 -29.22 -4.42 21.16
C HIS A 491 -28.68 -4.01 22.53
N ASP A 492 -29.41 -4.36 23.59
CA ASP A 492 -28.88 -4.40 24.95
C ASP A 492 -27.56 -5.18 24.89
N ILE A 493 -26.44 -4.47 25.02
CA ILE A 493 -25.12 -5.08 25.01
C ILE A 493 -25.09 -5.97 26.25
N ASP A 494 -25.26 -7.28 26.06
CA ASP A 494 -25.34 -8.24 27.15
C ASP A 494 -23.95 -8.42 27.76
N PHE A 495 -23.58 -7.50 28.65
CA PHE A 495 -22.35 -7.53 29.44
C PHE A 495 -22.40 -8.54 30.60
N ALA A 496 -23.19 -9.61 30.48
CA ALA A 496 -23.29 -10.65 31.50
C ALA A 496 -21.96 -11.38 31.77
N LYS A 497 -21.03 -11.39 30.81
CA LYS A 497 -19.70 -12.04 30.92
C LYS A 497 -18.60 -11.03 31.18
N ASP A 498 -17.65 -11.34 32.07
CA ASP A 498 -16.50 -10.48 32.39
C ASP A 498 -15.51 -10.31 31.24
N LYS A 499 -15.48 -11.28 30.30
CA LYS A 499 -14.72 -11.19 29.05
C LYS A 499 -15.64 -11.37 27.86
N LEU A 500 -15.39 -10.59 26.82
CA LEU A 500 -16.06 -10.64 25.53
C LEU A 500 -15.20 -11.43 24.55
N SER A 501 -15.83 -12.32 23.78
CA SER A 501 -15.17 -13.06 22.70
C SER A 501 -15.07 -12.23 21.42
N LEU A 502 -14.30 -12.70 20.45
CA LEU A 502 -14.24 -12.09 19.12
C LEU A 502 -15.62 -11.93 18.49
N TYR A 503 -16.49 -12.94 18.62
CA TYR A 503 -17.86 -12.89 18.12
C TYR A 503 -18.69 -11.77 18.77
N ASP A 504 -18.56 -11.61 20.09
CA ASP A 504 -19.24 -10.54 20.83
C ASP A 504 -18.74 -9.16 20.37
N TYR A 505 -17.43 -9.01 20.16
CA TYR A 505 -16.83 -7.78 19.65
C TYR A 505 -17.31 -7.46 18.23
N VAL A 506 -17.32 -8.43 17.32
CA VAL A 506 -17.83 -8.27 15.95
C VAL A 506 -19.30 -7.85 15.95
N ASN A 507 -20.14 -8.41 16.83
CA ASN A 507 -21.54 -8.01 16.90
C ASN A 507 -21.72 -6.54 17.33
N ILE A 508 -20.84 -6.03 18.20
CA ILE A 508 -20.89 -4.64 18.68
C ILE A 508 -20.43 -3.66 17.58
N PHE A 509 -19.33 -3.97 16.89
CA PHE A 509 -18.72 -3.06 15.90
C PHE A 509 -19.07 -3.40 14.44
N GLY A 510 -19.80 -4.48 14.15
CA GLY A 510 -20.22 -4.83 12.77
C GLY A 510 -19.08 -5.19 11.81
N GLU A 511 -17.93 -5.65 12.31
CA GLU A 511 -16.74 -5.92 11.49
C GLU A 511 -16.63 -7.40 11.10
N GLU A 512 -16.91 -7.77 9.85
CA GLU A 512 -16.86 -9.17 9.41
C GLU A 512 -15.40 -9.73 9.31
N ASN A 513 -14.38 -8.87 9.22
CA ASN A 513 -13.00 -9.26 8.93
C ASN A 513 -11.99 -8.78 9.99
N ILE A 514 -11.96 -9.44 11.16
CA ILE A 514 -10.92 -9.19 12.19
C ILE A 514 -9.73 -10.17 12.07
N ASN A 515 -9.87 -11.24 11.27
CA ASN A 515 -8.90 -12.34 11.14
C ASN A 515 -8.19 -12.45 9.77
N GLU A 516 -8.53 -11.59 8.80
CA GLU A 516 -7.77 -11.45 7.55
C GLU A 516 -6.77 -10.30 7.69
#